data_AF-F3CE67-F1
#
_entry.id   AF-F3CE67-F1
#
_cell.length_a   1.000
_cell.length_b   1.000
_cell.length_c   1.000
_cell.angle_alpha   90.00
_cell.angle_beta   90.00
_cell.angle_gamma   90.00
#
_symmetry.space_group_name_H-M   'P 1'
#
loop_
_entity.id
_entity.type
_entity.pdbx_description
1 polymer ?
#
loop_
_entity_poly.entity_id
_entity_poly.type
_entity_poly.pdbx_seq_one_letter_code
_entity_poly.pdbx_strand_id
1 'polypeptide(L)'
;SRAHLQKAQLRYPTLLAVLLTVNQDVLRQRLLARNRETLAEIEERLARNSRFAGDLLANNPQVFPLDNSGDLQQTVATLIGLMERSDACA
;
A
#
# COMPACT_ATOMS: atom_id res chain seq x y z
N SER A 1 7.78 -2.62 11.29
CA SER A 1 6.44 -3.11 10.92
C SER A 1 5.47 -1.94 10.75
N ARG A 2 4.33 -2.14 10.06
CA ARG A 2 3.31 -1.10 9.79
C ARG A 2 2.76 -0.44 11.07
N ALA A 3 2.79 -1.14 12.20
CA ALA A 3 2.37 -0.66 13.51
C ALA A 3 3.17 0.55 14.05
N HIS A 4 4.33 0.87 13.47
CA HIS A 4 5.15 2.01 13.89
C HIS A 4 4.91 3.29 13.08
N LEU A 5 4.00 3.28 12.10
CA LEU A 5 3.79 4.41 11.20
C LEU A 5 3.49 5.72 11.96
N GLN A 6 2.57 5.68 12.91
CA GLN A 6 2.18 6.86 13.68
C GLN A 6 3.38 7.46 14.44
N LYS A 7 4.21 6.60 15.07
CA LYS A 7 5.44 7.04 15.74
C LYS A 7 6.45 7.63 14.77
N ALA A 8 6.55 7.08 13.56
CA ALA A 8 7.43 7.61 12.52
C ALA A 8 6.98 8.99 12.03
N GLN A 9 5.68 9.18 11.78
CA GLN A 9 5.12 10.46 11.37
C GLN A 9 5.31 11.56 12.42
N LEU A 10 5.19 11.22 13.71
CA LEU A 10 5.50 12.17 14.80
C LEU A 10 6.98 12.56 14.84
N ARG A 11 7.88 11.61 14.54
CA ARG A 11 9.33 11.86 14.58
C ARG A 11 9.85 12.58 13.32
N TYR A 12 9.20 12.34 12.19
CA TYR A 12 9.60 12.84 10.88
C TYR A 12 8.40 13.54 10.23
N PRO A 13 8.18 14.84 10.50
CA PRO A 13 7.01 15.56 10.01
C PRO A 13 6.92 15.66 8.48
N THR A 14 8.07 15.54 7.78
CA THR A 14 8.16 15.54 6.32
C THR A 14 8.10 14.13 5.71
N LEU A 15 7.81 13.10 6.51
CA LEU A 15 7.73 11.72 6.05
C LEU A 15 6.56 11.53 5.08
N LEU A 16 6.87 11.19 3.83
CA LEU A 16 5.89 10.71 2.87
C LEU A 16 5.53 9.24 3.15
N ALA A 17 4.33 9.00 3.69
CA ALA A 17 3.81 7.66 3.92
C ALA A 17 3.05 7.17 2.67
N VAL A 18 3.51 6.07 2.07
CA VAL A 18 2.86 5.45 0.90
C VAL A 18 2.26 4.10 1.27
N LEU A 19 0.99 3.90 0.95
CA LEU A 19 0.30 2.61 1.06
C LEU A 19 0.20 1.99 -0.33
N LEU A 20 0.93 0.90 -0.56
CA LEU A 20 0.79 0.12 -1.78
C LEU A 20 -0.54 -0.66 -1.76
N THR A 21 -1.45 -0.32 -2.66
CA THR A 21 -2.75 -0.98 -2.84
C THR A 21 -2.73 -1.87 -4.08
N VAL A 22 -3.66 -2.80 -4.14
CA VAL A 22 -3.86 -3.67 -5.28
C VAL A 22 -5.32 -4.12 -5.29
N ASN A 23 -5.91 -4.17 -6.47
CA ASN A 23 -7.23 -4.71 -6.69
C ASN A 23 -7.29 -6.16 -6.16
N GLN A 24 -8.37 -6.48 -5.47
CA GLN A 24 -8.52 -7.75 -4.77
C GLN A 24 -8.42 -8.95 -5.71
N ASP A 25 -9.00 -8.85 -6.92
CA ASP A 25 -8.99 -9.94 -7.90
C ASP A 25 -7.58 -10.15 -8.47
N VAL A 26 -6.88 -9.06 -8.76
CA VAL A 26 -5.48 -9.11 -9.22
C VAL A 26 -4.57 -9.71 -8.14
N LEU A 27 -4.76 -9.31 -6.87
CA LEU A 27 -4.01 -9.87 -5.76
C LEU A 27 -4.28 -11.37 -5.60
N ARG A 28 -5.54 -11.78 -5.66
CA ARG A 28 -5.94 -13.19 -5.61
C ARG A 28 -5.25 -14.01 -6.70
N GLN A 29 -5.30 -13.55 -7.95
CA GLN A 29 -4.65 -14.20 -9.08
C GLN A 29 -3.14 -14.35 -8.86
N ARG A 30 -2.47 -13.28 -8.40
CA ARG A 30 -1.02 -13.29 -8.12
C ARG A 30 -0.66 -14.23 -6.97
N LEU A 31 -1.51 -14.38 -5.95
CA LEU A 31 -1.29 -15.31 -4.84
C LEU A 31 -1.44 -16.76 -5.29
N LEU A 32 -2.48 -17.06 -6.07
CA LEU A 32 -2.70 -18.38 -6.65
C LEU A 32 -1.52 -18.81 -7.53
N ALA A 33 -1.05 -17.92 -8.40
CA ALA A 33 0.08 -18.19 -9.30
C ALA A 33 1.40 -18.51 -8.56
N ARG A 34 1.56 -18.04 -7.31
CA ARG A 34 2.76 -18.32 -6.50
C ARG A 34 2.75 -19.73 -5.91
N ASN A 35 1.58 -20.35 -5.75
CA ASN A 35 1.40 -21.73 -5.28
C ASN A 35 2.15 -22.05 -3.97
N ARG A 36 2.15 -21.10 -3.01
CA ARG A 36 2.79 -21.22 -1.68
C ARG A 36 1.80 -21.18 -0.51
N GLU A 37 0.53 -20.92 -0.80
CA GLU A 37 -0.56 -20.73 0.16
C GLU A 37 -1.75 -21.54 -0.34
N THR A 38 -2.50 -22.14 0.57
CA THR A 38 -3.80 -22.78 0.29
C THR A 38 -4.86 -21.72 -0.03
N LEU A 39 -5.98 -22.15 -0.62
CA LEU A 39 -7.10 -21.25 -0.90
C LEU A 39 -7.61 -20.54 0.37
N ALA A 40 -7.72 -21.26 1.49
CA ALA A 40 -8.19 -20.68 2.75
C ALA A 40 -7.23 -19.59 3.27
N GLU A 41 -5.92 -19.83 3.20
CA GLU A 41 -4.91 -18.84 3.60
C GLU A 41 -4.92 -17.60 2.69
N ILE A 42 -5.15 -17.79 1.39
CA ILE A 42 -5.29 -16.69 0.43
C ILE A 42 -6.51 -15.83 0.77
N GLU A 43 -7.68 -16.42 0.99
CA GLU A 43 -8.88 -15.66 1.36
C GLU A 43 -8.70 -14.89 2.67
N GLU A 44 -8.10 -15.52 3.68
CA GLU A 44 -7.80 -14.87 4.95
C GLU A 44 -6.83 -13.70 4.76
N ARG A 45 -5.81 -13.88 3.92
CA ARG A 45 -4.85 -12.83 3.56
C ARG A 45 -5.53 -11.66 2.83
N LEU A 46 -6.42 -11.93 1.89
CA LEU A 46 -7.18 -10.90 1.17
C LEU A 46 -8.06 -10.10 2.15
N ALA A 47 -8.80 -10.78 3.03
CA ALA A 47 -9.64 -10.14 4.03
C ALA A 47 -8.85 -9.28 5.02
N ARG A 48 -7.69 -9.76 5.50
CA ARG A 48 -6.82 -8.97 6.36
C ARG A 48 -6.25 -7.74 5.65
N ASN A 49 -5.85 -7.87 4.39
CA ASN A 49 -5.33 -6.76 3.61
C ASN A 49 -6.39 -5.68 3.34
N SER A 50 -7.62 -6.07 2.98
CA SER A 50 -8.69 -5.11 2.69
C SER A 50 -9.08 -4.32 3.94
N ARG A 51 -9.24 -4.99 5.09
CA ARG A 51 -9.50 -4.36 6.38
C ARG A 51 -8.37 -3.38 6.74
N PHE A 52 -7.12 -3.84 6.68
CA PHE A 52 -5.98 -2.98 7.00
C PHE A 52 -5.91 -1.73 6.11
N ALA A 53 -6.10 -1.88 4.79
CA ALA A 53 -6.04 -0.75 3.87
C ALA A 53 -7.17 0.26 4.13
N GLY A 54 -8.40 -0.23 4.35
CA GLY A 54 -9.54 0.62 4.70
C GLY A 54 -9.33 1.37 6.01
N ASP A 55 -8.95 0.65 7.08
CA ASP A 55 -8.72 1.23 8.40
C ASP A 55 -7.58 2.26 8.36
N LEU A 56 -6.48 1.97 7.65
CA LEU A 56 -5.35 2.88 7.57
C LEU A 56 -5.72 4.19 6.88
N LEU A 57 -6.39 4.12 5.73
CA LEU A 57 -6.78 5.29 4.95
C LEU A 57 -7.86 6.12 5.65
N ALA A 58 -8.80 5.48 6.35
CA ALA A 58 -9.82 6.17 7.13
C ALA A 58 -9.23 6.95 8.32
N ASN A 59 -8.21 6.40 8.97
CA ASN A 59 -7.63 6.99 10.18
C ASN A 59 -6.38 7.86 9.91
N ASN A 60 -5.80 7.81 8.71
CA ASN A 60 -4.57 8.53 8.38
C ASN A 60 -4.65 9.13 6.96
N PRO A 61 -5.33 10.28 6.80
CA PRO A 61 -5.51 10.91 5.48
C PRO A 61 -4.21 11.40 4.84
N GLN A 62 -3.11 11.49 5.61
CA GLN A 62 -1.78 11.85 5.11
C GLN A 62 -1.05 10.69 4.42
N VAL A 63 -1.62 9.48 4.44
CA VAL A 63 -1.06 8.33 3.73
C VAL A 63 -1.52 8.34 2.28
N PHE A 64 -0.58 8.31 1.35
CA PHE A 64 -0.87 8.29 -0.07
C PHE A 64 -1.10 6.86 -0.58
N PRO A 65 -2.28 6.52 -1.14
CA PRO A 65 -2.51 5.22 -1.74
C PRO A 65 -1.86 5.13 -3.13
N LEU A 66 -1.04 4.11 -3.36
CA LEU A 66 -0.40 3.84 -4.64
C LEU A 66 -0.85 2.48 -5.20
N ASP A 67 -1.58 2.51 -6.31
CA ASP A 67 -2.10 1.30 -6.95
C ASP A 67 -1.00 0.52 -7.70
N ASN A 68 -0.91 -0.78 -7.40
CA ASN A 68 -0.03 -1.76 -8.02
C ASN A 68 -0.81 -2.89 -8.72
N SER A 69 -2.04 -2.60 -9.15
CA SER A 69 -2.86 -3.53 -9.93
C SER A 69 -2.39 -3.66 -11.38
N GLY A 70 -1.92 -2.55 -11.95
CA GLY A 70 -1.53 -2.44 -13.34
C GLY A 70 -0.07 -2.77 -13.61
N ASP A 71 0.46 -2.11 -14.64
CA ASP A 71 1.85 -2.21 -15.05
C ASP A 71 2.83 -1.63 -14.01
N LEU A 72 3.94 -2.33 -13.80
CA LEU A 72 4.95 -1.95 -12.82
C LEU A 72 5.60 -0.60 -13.16
N GLN A 73 5.86 -0.32 -14.45
CA GLN A 73 6.48 0.94 -14.84
C GLN A 73 5.56 2.11 -14.51
N GLN A 74 4.26 1.95 -14.72
CA GLN A 74 3.28 2.97 -14.34
C GLN A 74 3.26 3.23 -12.83
N THR A 75 3.26 2.17 -12.01
CA THR A 75 3.31 2.32 -10.55
C THR A 75 4.60 3.00 -10.08
N VAL A 76 5.74 2.65 -10.67
CA VAL A 76 7.05 3.28 -10.37
C VAL A 76 7.06 4.75 -10.79
N ALA A 77 6.57 5.09 -11.98
CA ALA A 77 6.49 6.47 -12.45
C ALA A 77 5.61 7.33 -11.52
N THR A 78 4.46 6.79 -11.07
CA THR A 78 3.61 7.47 -10.09
C THR A 78 4.33 7.68 -8.77
N LEU A 79 5.10 6.69 -8.28
CA LEU A 79 5.88 6.82 -7.05
C LEU A 79 6.94 7.92 -7.15
N ILE A 80 7.71 7.96 -8.24
CA ILE A 80 8.73 8.99 -8.46
C ILE A 80 8.09 10.38 -8.49
N GLY A 81 7.01 10.54 -9.24
CA GLY A 81 6.29 11.81 -9.32
C GLY A 81 5.63 12.25 -8.01
N LEU A 82 5.44 11.35 -7.04
CA LEU A 82 5.00 11.71 -5.68
C LEU A 82 6.15 12.26 -4.86
N MET A 83 7.31 11.60 -4.91
CA MET A 83 8.51 12.04 -4.20
C MET A 83 8.92 13.44 -4.65
N GLU A 84 8.94 13.69 -5.96
CA GLU A 84 9.27 15.02 -6.52
C GLU A 84 8.34 16.13 -6.05
N ARG A 85 7.03 15.85 -5.91
CA ARG A 85 6.06 16.83 -5.39
C ARG A 85 6.24 17.12 -3.91
N SER A 86 6.56 16.09 -3.12
CA SER A 86 6.85 16.26 -1.70
C SER A 86 8.08 17.13 -1.47
N ASP A 87 9.12 16.95 -2.30
CA ASP A 87 10.34 17.75 -2.23
C ASP A 87 10.13 19.20 -2.69
N ALA A 88 9.23 19.44 -3.65
CA ALA A 88 8.92 20.79 -4.17
C ALA A 88 8.07 21.66 -3.21
N CYS A 89 7.43 21.05 -2.21
CA CYS A 89 6.59 21.73 -1.22
C CYS A 89 7.29 21.94 0.15
N ALA A 90 8.53 21.48 0.30
CA ALA A 90 9.34 21.61 1.51
C ALA A 90 10.24 22.87 1.47
#